data_AF-A0A369GLD1-F1
#
_entry.id   AF-A0A369GLD1-F1
#
_cell.length_a   1.000
_cell.length_b   1.000
_cell.length_c   1.000
_cell.angle_alpha   90.00
_cell.angle_beta   90.00
_cell.angle_gamma   90.00
#
_symmetry.space_group_name_H-M   'P 1'
#
loop_
_entity.id
_entity.type
_entity.pdbx_description
1 polymer ?
#
loop_
_entity_poly.entity_id
_entity_poly.type
_entity_poly.pdbx_seq_one_letter_code
_entity_poly.pdbx_strand_id
1 'polypeptide(L)'
;MAGSVVDLEAGPTADLTTSAQQTKEPAFVPPFRPSSTPFPQACCLDELGAESDPSPSSNSSSSSILPCDDDDDDDDDDDDDDDADDDKVQVEDDQDVTLEDDRAAPDDDPSFAPSRATHFSELPMEVHEAIVDHLFGFRIAPTCSTAMRISSLTKSWSTALRHSRRRELADLALVNKKWTYLIQQRLYRHIKLKAVVEDVEAAVIHLACCPHLARHVKHIELWFPVFQPVYGTHCGSNTLTLPTITTTGLTNAAYVLPDNNCSLSDVFRFISFALPEAQVLTLEGGERRKAPKVVHSHDGHGLCPLPSVRTLVTRGQWNLVRDSLDFARLLDALPNLEEWQGSYSKPKSKSYISLSRFLPLLPRHITRLSMCMENDYRREAITPSFFFKVASTTHVCNSLGQLLPRLEHFSFTGRACHQLFDVASRLTDPSTSRLSSVDLTVKNCCPHADNGSSSSSSSATATTHYPASGSGIHEMAFIDAFEKLVLSAIRFLERNKRLQYLRIRFVDLDSVLPPLNPYFLLKDRQCTGVWSDAIVAEMARVRPDASFDHLSESFGNIVYSKEGRMVVSPENPHSRISSLKLSNYQALANRMTIQ
;
A
#
# COMPACT_ATOMS: atom_id res chain seq x y z
N MET A 1 1.64 -42.84 -65.56
CA MET A 1 1.00 -43.94 -66.33
C MET A 1 1.11 -45.20 -65.49
N ALA A 2 -0.02 -45.89 -65.30
CA ALA A 2 -0.25 -47.30 -64.93
C ALA A 2 0.84 -48.05 -64.10
N GLY A 3 0.54 -48.80 -63.04
CA GLY A 3 -0.71 -49.46 -62.65
C GLY A 3 -0.40 -50.36 -61.44
N SER A 4 -1.45 -50.86 -60.82
CA SER A 4 -1.49 -51.52 -59.51
C SER A 4 -1.32 -53.06 -59.55
N VAL A 5 -1.44 -53.65 -58.35
CA VAL A 5 -1.81 -55.06 -57.99
C VAL A 5 -0.60 -56.04 -58.07
N VAL A 6 -0.29 -56.92 -57.12
CA VAL A 6 -1.14 -57.89 -56.39
C VAL A 6 -0.56 -58.33 -55.02
N ASP A 7 -1.48 -58.71 -54.14
CA ASP A 7 -1.47 -59.27 -52.78
C ASP A 7 -0.58 -60.48 -52.47
N LEU A 8 -0.36 -60.75 -51.16
CA LEU A 8 -0.68 -62.04 -50.49
C LEU A 8 -0.46 -61.99 -48.96
N GLU A 9 -1.56 -62.22 -48.21
CA GLU A 9 -1.78 -63.09 -47.02
C GLU A 9 -0.67 -63.31 -45.95
N ALA A 10 -0.91 -63.51 -44.64
CA ALA A 10 -2.07 -63.65 -43.76
C ALA A 10 -1.57 -63.55 -42.28
N GLY A 11 -2.47 -63.28 -41.32
CA GLY A 11 -2.20 -63.19 -39.87
C GLY A 11 -1.91 -64.54 -39.17
N PRO A 12 -1.88 -64.60 -37.81
CA PRO A 12 -3.07 -64.32 -37.00
C PRO A 12 -2.87 -63.65 -35.60
N THR A 13 -3.98 -63.06 -35.10
CA THR A 13 -4.57 -62.94 -33.73
C THR A 13 -3.76 -63.41 -32.50
N ALA A 14 -3.84 -62.91 -31.27
CA ALA A 14 -4.66 -61.98 -30.47
C ALA A 14 -3.73 -61.52 -29.30
N ASP A 15 -3.95 -60.45 -28.53
CA ASP A 15 -5.00 -60.29 -27.53
C ASP A 15 -4.98 -58.87 -26.93
N LEU A 16 -6.16 -58.43 -26.51
CA LEU A 16 -6.43 -57.17 -25.84
C LEU A 16 -5.87 -57.13 -24.41
N THR A 17 -5.36 -55.97 -23.99
CA THR A 17 -5.65 -55.45 -22.64
C THR A 17 -5.75 -53.93 -22.67
N THR A 18 -6.96 -53.49 -22.38
CA THR A 18 -7.42 -52.12 -22.15
C THR A 18 -7.00 -51.65 -20.75
N SER A 19 -6.47 -50.43 -20.64
CA SER A 19 -6.63 -49.63 -19.43
C SER A 19 -6.82 -48.16 -19.79
N ALA A 20 -7.85 -47.57 -19.19
CA ALA A 20 -8.51 -46.35 -19.58
C ALA A 20 -7.70 -45.09 -19.23
N GLN A 21 -7.55 -44.19 -20.20
CA GLN A 21 -7.22 -42.78 -19.94
C GLN A 21 -8.48 -42.08 -19.45
N GLN A 22 -8.48 -41.72 -18.16
CA GLN A 22 -9.46 -40.81 -17.59
C GLN A 22 -8.92 -39.39 -17.76
N THR A 23 -9.34 -38.72 -18.85
CA THR A 23 -9.20 -37.28 -19.03
C THR A 23 -10.01 -36.57 -17.95
N LYS A 24 -9.32 -35.98 -16.98
CA LYS A 24 -9.93 -35.13 -15.95
C LYS A 24 -9.89 -33.69 -16.48
N GLU A 25 -11.05 -33.19 -16.92
CA GLU A 25 -11.25 -31.77 -17.22
C GLU A 25 -10.90 -30.91 -15.99
N PRO A 26 -10.17 -29.79 -16.14
CA PRO A 26 -10.06 -28.83 -15.07
C PRO A 26 -11.38 -28.04 -14.96
N ALA A 27 -12.07 -28.23 -13.84
CA ALA A 27 -13.24 -27.45 -13.45
C ALA A 27 -12.82 -25.98 -13.28
N PHE A 28 -13.36 -25.13 -14.15
CA PHE A 28 -13.25 -23.69 -14.13
C PHE A 28 -13.95 -23.12 -12.87
N VAL A 29 -13.18 -22.41 -12.03
CA VAL A 29 -13.70 -21.63 -10.89
C VAL A 29 -13.50 -20.14 -11.22
N PRO A 30 -14.56 -19.35 -11.42
CA PRO A 30 -14.43 -17.93 -11.73
C PRO A 30 -13.99 -17.12 -10.49
N PRO A 31 -13.22 -16.02 -10.65
CA PRO A 31 -12.89 -15.13 -9.54
C PRO A 31 -14.14 -14.42 -9.03
N PHE A 32 -14.46 -14.67 -7.76
CA PHE A 32 -15.50 -13.94 -7.02
C PHE A 32 -15.07 -12.48 -6.82
N ARG A 33 -15.81 -11.54 -7.42
CA ARG A 33 -15.89 -10.16 -6.91
C ARG A 33 -16.43 -10.21 -5.47
N PRO A 34 -15.78 -9.57 -4.47
CA PRO A 34 -16.37 -9.46 -3.16
C PRO A 34 -17.47 -8.40 -3.18
N SER A 35 -18.74 -8.85 -3.29
CA SER A 35 -19.86 -8.05 -2.81
C SER A 35 -19.64 -7.83 -1.30
N SER A 36 -19.57 -6.57 -0.89
CA SER A 36 -19.36 -6.23 0.51
C SER A 36 -20.01 -4.89 0.84
N THR A 37 -21.34 -4.89 0.81
CA THR A 37 -22.13 -4.07 1.72
C THR A 37 -22.63 -5.00 2.84
N PRO A 38 -22.46 -4.63 4.13
CA PRO A 38 -22.69 -5.54 5.26
C PRO A 38 -24.14 -5.55 5.76
N PHE A 39 -25.07 -4.87 5.10
CA PHE A 39 -26.42 -4.73 5.61
C PHE A 39 -27.34 -5.81 5.02
N PRO A 40 -27.97 -6.65 5.85
CA PRO A 40 -29.08 -7.47 5.37
C PRO A 40 -30.18 -6.52 4.85
N GLN A 41 -30.60 -6.71 3.59
CA GLN A 41 -31.77 -6.02 3.05
C GLN A 41 -32.96 -6.30 3.96
N ALA A 42 -33.49 -5.26 4.60
CA ALA A 42 -34.71 -5.35 5.38
C ALA A 42 -35.89 -5.57 4.42
N CYS A 43 -36.42 -6.79 4.40
CA CYS A 43 -37.76 -7.04 3.89
C CYS A 43 -38.79 -6.49 4.89
N CYS A 44 -39.92 -6.01 4.34
CA CYS A 44 -41.16 -5.56 4.97
C CYS A 44 -41.28 -4.04 5.22
N LEU A 45 -41.95 -3.35 4.29
CA LEU A 45 -43.27 -2.73 4.55
C LEU A 45 -43.95 -2.36 3.22
N ASP A 46 -45.20 -2.77 3.11
CA ASP A 46 -46.09 -2.62 1.96
C ASP A 46 -46.53 -1.17 1.68
N GLU A 47 -46.93 -1.00 0.42
CA GLU A 47 -47.56 0.11 -0.29
C GLU A 47 -48.45 1.06 0.51
N LEU A 48 -48.33 2.37 0.23
CA LEU A 48 -49.49 3.21 -0.16
C LEU A 48 -49.01 4.32 -1.10
N GLY A 49 -49.59 4.36 -2.30
CA GLY A 49 -49.26 5.30 -3.37
C GLY A 49 -49.89 6.68 -3.22
N ALA A 50 -49.34 7.63 -3.97
CA ALA A 50 -50.05 8.83 -4.44
C ALA A 50 -49.33 9.39 -5.68
N GLU A 51 -50.05 9.39 -6.79
CA GLU A 51 -49.71 10.00 -8.08
C GLU A 51 -49.68 11.53 -7.96
N SER A 52 -48.78 12.20 -8.68
CA SER A 52 -48.92 13.60 -9.13
C SER A 52 -47.93 13.92 -10.26
N ASP A 53 -48.50 14.17 -11.44
CA ASP A 53 -47.82 14.56 -12.69
C ASP A 53 -47.35 16.04 -12.71
N PRO A 54 -46.53 16.44 -13.70
CA PRO A 54 -45.64 17.60 -13.62
C PRO A 54 -46.17 18.87 -14.32
N SER A 55 -45.55 20.01 -14.04
CA SER A 55 -45.63 21.19 -14.93
C SER A 55 -44.40 22.11 -14.81
N PRO A 56 -44.15 22.95 -15.84
CA PRO A 56 -42.80 23.26 -16.28
C PRO A 56 -42.39 24.75 -16.14
N SER A 57 -41.11 24.97 -16.42
CA SER A 57 -40.48 26.19 -16.96
C SER A 57 -40.11 27.32 -16.00
N SER A 58 -38.82 27.69 -16.03
CA SER A 58 -38.39 29.08 -16.24
C SER A 58 -36.90 29.17 -16.57
N ASN A 59 -36.62 29.74 -17.75
CA ASN A 59 -35.32 30.23 -18.21
C ASN A 59 -34.85 31.43 -17.39
N SER A 60 -33.54 31.51 -17.10
CA SER A 60 -32.75 32.75 -17.04
C SER A 60 -31.28 32.36 -16.81
N SER A 61 -30.39 32.47 -17.81
CA SER A 61 -29.59 33.67 -18.16
C SER A 61 -28.21 33.71 -17.50
N SER A 62 -27.20 33.48 -18.35
CA SER A 62 -25.91 34.18 -18.42
C SER A 62 -24.87 33.98 -17.32
N SER A 63 -23.73 33.39 -17.70
CA SER A 63 -22.43 34.06 -17.60
C SER A 63 -21.34 33.30 -18.34
N SER A 64 -20.74 34.00 -19.29
CA SER A 64 -19.59 33.63 -20.12
C SER A 64 -18.33 33.46 -19.27
N ILE A 65 -17.68 32.30 -19.36
CA ILE A 65 -16.31 32.08 -18.90
C ILE A 65 -15.51 31.50 -20.06
N LEU A 66 -14.34 32.09 -20.26
CA LEU A 66 -13.34 31.82 -21.29
C LEU A 66 -12.89 30.34 -21.27
N PRO A 67 -12.64 29.72 -22.43
CA PRO A 67 -12.05 28.38 -22.47
C PRO A 67 -10.57 28.48 -22.09
N CYS A 68 -10.17 27.70 -21.08
CA CYS A 68 -8.77 27.32 -20.87
C CYS A 68 -8.48 26.13 -21.79
N ASP A 69 -7.45 26.28 -22.61
CA ASP A 69 -6.92 25.26 -23.50
C ASP A 69 -6.53 24.01 -22.70
N ASP A 70 -7.32 22.94 -22.86
CA ASP A 70 -6.98 21.59 -22.46
C ASP A 70 -6.26 20.93 -23.64
N ASP A 71 -4.93 20.85 -23.57
CA ASP A 71 -4.15 20.00 -24.45
C ASP A 71 -4.48 18.53 -24.15
N ASP A 72 -4.98 17.83 -25.16
CA ASP A 72 -5.30 16.42 -25.19
C ASP A 72 -4.01 15.59 -25.23
N ASP A 73 -3.58 15.07 -24.07
CA ASP A 73 -2.61 13.98 -24.00
C ASP A 73 -3.36 12.64 -24.10
N ASP A 74 -3.42 12.10 -25.31
CA ASP A 74 -3.83 10.73 -25.63
C ASP A 74 -2.66 9.77 -25.39
N ASP A 75 -2.68 9.11 -24.22
CA ASP A 75 -1.88 7.92 -23.96
C ASP A 75 -2.84 6.71 -23.94
N ASP A 76 -2.72 5.89 -24.98
CA ASP A 76 -3.27 4.53 -25.09
C ASP A 76 -2.35 3.59 -24.29
N ASP A 77 -2.87 3.00 -23.21
CA ASP A 77 -2.21 1.87 -22.53
C ASP A 77 -3.29 0.83 -22.19
N ASP A 78 -3.41 -0.16 -23.06
CA ASP A 78 -3.94 -1.49 -22.76
C ASP A 78 -2.87 -2.27 -22.01
N ASP A 79 -3.16 -2.78 -20.82
CA ASP A 79 -2.43 -3.90 -20.20
C ASP A 79 -3.31 -4.53 -19.11
N ASP A 80 -3.88 -5.68 -19.47
CA ASP A 80 -4.46 -6.68 -18.58
C ASP A 80 -3.33 -7.57 -18.04
N ASP A 81 -3.17 -7.69 -16.73
CA ASP A 81 -2.41 -8.78 -16.10
C ASP A 81 -3.08 -9.21 -14.79
N ASP A 82 -3.65 -10.41 -14.82
CA ASP A 82 -4.13 -11.19 -13.69
C ASP A 82 -2.97 -12.03 -13.13
N ASP A 83 -2.61 -11.85 -11.86
CA ASP A 83 -1.75 -12.80 -11.13
C ASP A 83 -2.44 -13.29 -9.86
N ALA A 84 -2.63 -14.61 -9.80
CA ALA A 84 -3.18 -15.36 -8.68
C ALA A 84 -2.04 -16.00 -7.87
N ASP A 85 -1.91 -15.62 -6.60
CA ASP A 85 -0.98 -16.26 -5.65
C ASP A 85 -1.66 -17.45 -4.94
N ASP A 86 -1.10 -18.65 -5.15
CA ASP A 86 -1.44 -19.91 -4.47
C ASP A 86 -0.30 -20.26 -3.48
N ASP A 87 -0.43 -19.83 -2.23
CA ASP A 87 0.57 -20.09 -1.18
C ASP A 87 0.24 -21.38 -0.41
N LYS A 88 1.01 -22.44 -0.69
CA LYS A 88 1.09 -23.66 0.13
C LYS A 88 2.05 -23.43 1.31
N VAL A 89 1.50 -23.36 2.51
CA VAL A 89 2.27 -23.38 3.76
C VAL A 89 2.62 -24.83 4.11
N GLN A 90 3.92 -25.15 4.12
CA GLN A 90 4.47 -26.35 4.73
C GLN A 90 4.64 -26.10 6.24
N VAL A 91 4.13 -27.03 7.05
CA VAL A 91 4.27 -27.06 8.52
C VAL A 91 5.46 -27.97 8.82
N GLU A 92 6.47 -27.45 9.51
CA GLU A 92 7.58 -28.24 10.04
C GLU A 92 7.24 -28.73 11.46
N ASP A 93 7.43 -30.03 11.67
CA ASP A 93 7.26 -30.77 12.93
C ASP A 93 8.43 -30.48 13.88
N ASP A 94 8.16 -30.01 15.09
CA ASP A 94 9.13 -29.96 16.19
C ASP A 94 8.88 -31.10 17.19
N GLN A 95 9.93 -31.87 17.43
CA GLN A 95 9.98 -33.07 18.26
C GLN A 95 10.06 -32.74 19.75
N ASP A 96 9.28 -33.49 20.52
CA ASP A 96 9.13 -33.47 21.98
C ASP A 96 10.37 -34.07 22.67
N VAL A 97 10.95 -33.34 23.64
CA VAL A 97 12.05 -33.80 24.49
C VAL A 97 11.53 -33.96 25.92
N THR A 98 11.46 -35.21 26.35
CA THR A 98 11.08 -35.64 27.69
C THR A 98 12.17 -35.34 28.72
N LEU A 99 11.81 -34.71 29.83
CA LEU A 99 12.60 -34.73 31.07
C LEU A 99 11.67 -34.90 32.27
N GLU A 100 11.76 -36.08 32.88
CA GLU A 100 11.28 -36.40 34.22
C GLU A 100 12.22 -35.76 35.25
N ASP A 101 11.69 -35.14 36.31
CA ASP A 101 12.33 -35.17 37.63
C ASP A 101 11.29 -35.01 38.74
N ASP A 102 11.17 -36.09 39.53
CA ASP A 102 10.38 -36.23 40.74
C ASP A 102 11.11 -35.55 41.92
N ARG A 103 10.40 -34.73 42.70
CA ARG A 103 10.67 -34.59 44.14
C ARG A 103 9.48 -34.02 44.90
N ALA A 104 9.09 -34.76 45.93
CA ALA A 104 7.88 -34.60 46.73
C ALA A 104 8.08 -33.81 48.04
N ALA A 105 7.04 -33.01 48.34
CA ALA A 105 6.40 -32.69 49.64
C ALA A 105 7.14 -31.78 50.67
N PRO A 106 6.45 -31.18 51.69
CA PRO A 106 4.99 -31.17 52.02
C PRO A 106 4.36 -29.78 52.36
N ASP A 107 3.01 -29.76 52.44
CA ASP A 107 2.05 -29.03 53.33
C ASP A 107 2.26 -27.53 53.67
N ASP A 108 1.28 -26.65 53.84
CA ASP A 108 -0.17 -26.57 53.63
C ASP A 108 -0.50 -25.10 53.96
N ASP A 109 -1.12 -24.35 53.06
CA ASP A 109 -1.89 -23.14 53.40
C ASP A 109 -3.10 -23.14 52.46
N PRO A 110 -4.36 -23.18 52.95
CA PRO A 110 -5.53 -23.24 52.10
C PRO A 110 -5.83 -21.86 51.52
N SER A 111 -4.88 -21.35 50.72
CA SER A 111 -5.16 -20.29 49.77
C SER A 111 -6.18 -20.86 48.79
N PHE A 112 -7.31 -20.17 48.63
CA PHE A 112 -8.37 -20.46 47.68
C PHE A 112 -7.79 -20.89 46.32
N ALA A 113 -7.63 -22.20 46.10
CA ALA A 113 -7.26 -22.72 44.80
C ALA A 113 -8.42 -22.35 43.86
N PRO A 114 -8.18 -21.54 42.81
CA PRO A 114 -9.24 -21.17 41.90
C PRO A 114 -9.86 -22.46 41.35
N SER A 115 -11.16 -22.64 41.57
CA SER A 115 -11.92 -23.78 41.07
C SER A 115 -11.56 -23.97 39.59
N ARG A 116 -10.99 -25.14 39.25
CA ARG A 116 -10.66 -25.46 37.85
C ARG A 116 -11.94 -25.31 37.03
N ALA A 117 -11.89 -24.50 35.97
CA ALA A 117 -13.01 -24.33 35.05
C ALA A 117 -13.40 -25.70 34.49
N THR A 118 -14.64 -26.09 34.69
CA THR A 118 -15.16 -27.38 34.22
C THR A 118 -15.88 -27.24 32.89
N HIS A 119 -16.35 -26.03 32.59
CA HIS A 119 -17.07 -25.72 31.37
C HIS A 119 -16.34 -24.66 30.54
N PHE A 120 -16.44 -24.75 29.21
CA PHE A 120 -15.77 -23.79 28.31
C PHE A 120 -16.13 -22.33 28.62
N SER A 121 -17.37 -22.04 29.00
CA SER A 121 -17.83 -20.69 29.36
C SER A 121 -17.20 -20.11 30.62
N GLU A 122 -16.64 -20.96 31.49
CA GLU A 122 -15.99 -20.56 32.74
C GLU A 122 -14.53 -20.17 32.54
N LEU A 123 -13.96 -20.45 31.36
CA LEU A 123 -12.59 -20.08 31.05
C LEU A 123 -12.38 -18.55 31.17
N PRO A 124 -11.18 -18.13 31.61
CA PRO A 124 -10.81 -16.71 31.64
C PRO A 124 -10.95 -16.05 30.26
N MET A 125 -11.17 -14.73 30.25
CA MET A 125 -11.38 -13.98 29.01
C MET A 125 -10.17 -14.10 28.06
N GLU A 126 -8.98 -14.14 28.64
CA GLU A 126 -7.69 -14.22 27.98
C GLU A 126 -7.55 -15.52 27.17
N VAL A 127 -8.07 -16.64 27.69
CA VAL A 127 -8.05 -17.93 26.98
C VAL A 127 -8.98 -17.89 25.78
N HIS A 128 -10.18 -17.31 25.93
CA HIS A 128 -11.08 -17.11 24.80
C HIS A 128 -10.50 -16.17 23.74
N GLU A 129 -9.82 -15.09 24.17
CA GLU A 129 -9.14 -14.18 23.25
C GLU A 129 -8.02 -14.89 22.47
N ALA A 130 -7.21 -15.71 23.14
CA ALA A 130 -6.14 -16.47 22.50
C ALA A 130 -6.67 -17.46 21.45
N ILE A 131 -7.80 -18.14 21.73
CA ILE A 131 -8.46 -19.01 20.76
C ILE A 131 -8.95 -18.20 19.55
N VAL A 132 -9.61 -17.07 19.80
CA VAL A 132 -10.09 -16.19 18.72
C VAL A 132 -8.92 -15.62 17.92
N ASP A 133 -7.78 -15.28 18.54
CA ASP A 133 -6.57 -14.86 17.83
C ASP A 133 -5.99 -15.95 16.94
N HIS A 134 -6.05 -17.21 17.36
CA HIS A 134 -5.64 -18.32 16.51
C HIS A 134 -6.57 -18.49 15.29
N LEU A 135 -7.88 -18.31 15.46
CA LEU A 135 -8.86 -18.44 14.38
C LEU A 135 -8.87 -17.27 13.39
N PHE A 136 -8.69 -16.05 13.88
CA PHE A 136 -8.83 -14.81 13.09
C PHE A 136 -7.50 -14.10 12.79
N GLY A 137 -6.40 -14.57 13.36
CA GLY A 137 -5.11 -13.87 13.40
C GLY A 137 -5.02 -12.87 14.56
N PHE A 138 -3.77 -12.57 14.95
CA PHE A 138 -3.44 -11.65 16.05
C PHE A 138 -4.05 -10.25 15.88
N ARG A 139 -4.53 -9.67 16.99
CA ARG A 139 -4.96 -8.26 17.06
C ARG A 139 -3.79 -7.31 16.90
N ILE A 140 -3.93 -6.36 15.98
CA ILE A 140 -3.11 -5.15 15.98
C ILE A 140 -3.92 -4.03 16.63
N ALA A 141 -3.37 -3.37 17.65
CA ALA A 141 -4.00 -2.18 18.22
C ALA A 141 -3.94 -1.03 17.19
N PRO A 142 -4.99 -0.21 17.04
CA PRO A 142 -5.02 0.86 16.03
C PRO A 142 -4.01 1.97 16.33
N THR A 143 -3.51 2.02 17.56
CA THR A 143 -2.45 2.92 18.04
C THR A 143 -1.09 2.24 18.11
N CYS A 144 -0.98 0.95 17.79
CA CYS A 144 0.27 0.21 17.93
C CYS A 144 1.26 0.57 16.82
N SER A 145 2.21 1.43 17.19
CA SER A 145 3.44 1.72 16.46
C SER A 145 4.20 0.47 15.99
N THR A 146 4.18 -0.60 16.77
CA THR A 146 5.07 -1.76 16.60
C THR A 146 4.65 -2.65 15.42
N ALA A 147 3.41 -2.54 14.95
CA ALA A 147 2.96 -3.19 13.71
C ALA A 147 3.76 -2.71 12.49
N MET A 148 4.27 -1.47 12.51
CA MET A 148 5.19 -0.96 11.48
C MET A 148 6.62 -1.49 11.60
N ARG A 149 7.04 -2.01 12.76
CA ARG A 149 8.39 -2.61 12.93
C ARG A 149 8.49 -4.03 12.34
N ILE A 150 7.36 -4.72 12.19
CA ILE A 150 7.32 -6.12 11.71
C ILE A 150 6.87 -6.21 10.25
N SER A 151 6.28 -5.15 9.68
CA SER A 151 5.69 -5.20 8.33
C SER A 151 6.20 -4.07 7.47
N SER A 152 7.51 -4.13 7.20
CA SER A 152 8.04 -3.45 6.04
C SER A 152 7.50 -4.19 4.80
N LEU A 153 6.59 -3.54 4.06
CA LEU A 153 6.10 -3.86 2.69
C LEU A 153 4.75 -4.51 2.41
N THR A 154 4.06 -5.20 3.31
CA THR A 154 2.93 -6.04 2.84
C THR A 154 1.60 -5.89 3.58
N LYS A 155 1.52 -5.13 4.69
CA LYS A 155 0.25 -5.01 5.43
C LYS A 155 -0.23 -3.56 5.50
N SER A 156 -1.04 -3.18 4.50
CA SER A 156 -1.83 -1.95 4.52
C SER A 156 -2.82 -1.96 5.70
N TRP A 157 -3.29 -0.80 6.16
CA TRP A 157 -4.36 -0.73 7.17
C TRP A 157 -5.59 -1.57 6.78
N SER A 158 -5.85 -1.70 5.48
CA SER A 158 -6.91 -2.57 4.95
C SER A 158 -6.67 -4.07 5.14
N THR A 159 -5.48 -4.54 5.50
CA THR A 159 -5.27 -5.95 5.85
C THR A 159 -4.92 -6.13 7.33
N ALA A 160 -4.34 -5.12 7.97
CA ALA A 160 -3.94 -5.17 9.39
C ALA A 160 -5.12 -5.33 10.37
N LEU A 161 -6.30 -4.82 10.01
CA LEU A 161 -7.52 -4.89 10.83
C LEU A 161 -8.65 -5.70 10.18
N ARG A 162 -8.44 -6.22 8.96
CA ARG A 162 -9.44 -7.06 8.30
C ARG A 162 -9.31 -8.49 8.79
N HIS A 163 -10.36 -8.93 9.45
CA HIS A 163 -10.59 -10.32 9.77
C HIS A 163 -11.50 -10.95 8.71
N SER A 164 -11.31 -12.24 8.44
CA SER A 164 -12.17 -13.00 7.54
C SER A 164 -13.63 -12.89 8.01
N ARG A 165 -14.52 -12.46 7.10
CA ARG A 165 -15.96 -12.26 7.36
C ARG A 165 -16.81 -13.43 6.85
N ARG A 166 -16.20 -14.61 6.75
CA ARG A 166 -16.89 -15.84 6.39
C ARG A 166 -18.05 -16.09 7.35
N ARG A 167 -19.19 -16.56 6.83
CA ARG A 167 -20.42 -16.74 7.61
C ARG A 167 -20.18 -17.66 8.82
N GLU A 168 -19.40 -18.71 8.60
CA GLU A 168 -19.01 -19.70 9.61
C GLU A 168 -18.27 -19.04 10.80
N LEU A 169 -17.48 -18.00 10.53
CA LEU A 169 -16.77 -17.25 11.57
C LEU A 169 -17.69 -16.29 12.33
N ALA A 170 -18.75 -15.80 11.70
CA ALA A 170 -19.77 -14.99 12.38
C ALA A 170 -20.65 -15.85 13.30
N ASP A 171 -20.96 -17.09 12.91
CA ASP A 171 -21.77 -18.03 13.71
C ASP A 171 -21.09 -18.40 15.03
N LEU A 172 -19.76 -18.23 15.14
CA LEU A 172 -19.03 -18.34 16.41
C LEU A 172 -19.54 -17.37 17.49
N ALA A 173 -20.19 -16.27 17.10
CA ALA A 173 -20.84 -15.35 18.03
C ALA A 173 -22.00 -16.01 18.80
N LEU A 174 -22.54 -17.13 18.32
CA LEU A 174 -23.67 -17.84 18.92
C LEU A 174 -23.25 -18.81 20.04
N VAL A 175 -21.94 -19.05 20.23
CA VAL A 175 -21.42 -20.01 21.21
C VAL A 175 -21.80 -19.62 22.64
N ASN A 176 -21.52 -18.39 23.05
CA ASN A 176 -21.93 -17.81 24.33
C ASN A 176 -21.73 -16.28 24.30
N LYS A 177 -22.18 -15.57 25.34
CA LYS A 177 -22.08 -14.10 25.41
C LYS A 177 -20.65 -13.54 25.32
N LYS A 178 -19.64 -14.23 25.89
CA LYS A 178 -18.23 -13.81 25.78
C LYS A 178 -17.78 -13.86 24.32
N TRP A 179 -18.13 -14.95 23.62
CA TRP A 179 -17.86 -15.11 22.20
C TRP A 179 -18.66 -14.14 21.34
N THR A 180 -19.93 -13.89 21.65
CA THR A 180 -20.72 -12.84 20.98
C THR A 180 -19.96 -11.52 21.00
N TYR A 181 -19.50 -11.08 22.17
CA TYR A 181 -18.72 -9.86 22.33
C TYR A 181 -17.41 -9.90 21.54
N LEU A 182 -16.59 -10.94 21.70
CA LEU A 182 -15.28 -11.04 21.03
C LEU A 182 -15.41 -11.05 19.51
N ILE A 183 -16.34 -11.85 18.97
CA ILE A 183 -16.54 -12.01 17.54
C ILE A 183 -17.11 -10.72 16.94
N GLN A 184 -18.12 -10.11 17.57
CA GLN A 184 -18.62 -8.79 17.13
C GLN A 184 -17.52 -7.73 17.17
N GLN A 185 -16.70 -7.72 18.22
CA GLN A 185 -15.56 -6.80 18.34
C GLN A 185 -14.52 -6.99 17.23
N ARG A 186 -14.40 -8.19 16.64
CA ARG A 186 -13.51 -8.45 15.48
C ARG A 186 -14.16 -8.03 14.17
N LEU A 187 -15.39 -8.47 13.93
CA LEU A 187 -16.11 -8.24 12.69
C LEU A 187 -16.37 -6.75 12.44
N TYR A 188 -16.74 -6.01 13.50
CA TYR A 188 -17.04 -4.58 13.42
C TYR A 188 -15.80 -3.70 13.61
N ARG A 189 -14.62 -4.25 13.92
CA ARG A 189 -13.41 -3.45 14.15
C ARG A 189 -13.07 -2.53 12.99
N HIS A 190 -13.22 -3.07 11.78
CA HIS A 190 -13.00 -2.37 10.53
C HIS A 190 -14.22 -2.51 9.64
N ILE A 191 -14.81 -1.38 9.25
CA ILE A 191 -15.91 -1.32 8.28
C ILE A 191 -15.37 -0.67 7.00
N LYS A 192 -15.71 -1.25 5.84
CA LYS A 192 -15.54 -0.61 4.53
C LYS A 192 -16.93 -0.33 3.98
N LEU A 193 -17.18 0.90 3.56
CA LEU A 193 -18.42 1.36 2.94
C LEU A 193 -18.11 2.02 1.61
N LYS A 194 -19.05 1.87 0.67
CA LYS A 194 -19.11 2.71 -0.52
C LYS A 194 -19.74 4.04 -0.11
N ALA A 195 -19.11 5.15 -0.48
CA ALA A 195 -19.51 6.50 -0.08
C ALA A 195 -20.56 7.06 -1.05
N VAL A 196 -21.69 6.37 -1.14
CA VAL A 196 -22.92 6.82 -1.80
C VAL A 196 -24.00 7.00 -0.75
N VAL A 197 -24.96 7.89 -1.03
CA VAL A 197 -25.97 8.32 -0.05
C VAL A 197 -26.69 7.14 0.57
N GLU A 198 -27.15 6.18 -0.24
CA GLU A 198 -27.96 5.05 0.20
C GLU A 198 -27.18 4.10 1.12
N ASP A 199 -25.91 3.83 0.80
CA ASP A 199 -25.05 2.95 1.60
C ASP A 199 -24.68 3.58 2.95
N VAL A 200 -24.50 4.91 2.98
CA VAL A 200 -24.24 5.66 4.21
C VAL A 200 -25.51 5.74 5.07
N GLU A 201 -26.68 6.00 4.48
CA GLU A 201 -27.96 6.00 5.19
C GLU A 201 -28.30 4.62 5.77
N ALA A 202 -28.10 3.55 5.00
CA ALA A 202 -28.26 2.18 5.49
C ALA A 202 -27.33 1.90 6.69
N ALA A 203 -26.09 2.40 6.65
CA ALA A 203 -25.17 2.29 7.77
C ALA A 203 -25.63 3.05 9.00
N VAL A 204 -26.17 4.25 8.83
CA VAL A 204 -26.77 5.03 9.94
C VAL A 204 -27.90 4.24 10.58
N ILE A 205 -28.85 3.72 9.79
CA ILE A 205 -30.01 2.97 10.28
C ILE A 205 -29.54 1.73 11.05
N HIS A 206 -28.62 0.95 10.48
CA HIS A 206 -28.10 -0.26 11.13
C HIS A 206 -27.42 0.04 12.47
N LEU A 207 -26.56 1.05 12.52
CA LEU A 207 -25.82 1.41 13.74
C LEU A 207 -26.74 2.05 14.79
N ALA A 208 -27.78 2.76 14.38
CA ALA A 208 -28.81 3.28 15.28
C ALA A 208 -29.63 2.14 15.91
N CYS A 209 -29.96 1.09 15.15
CA CYS A 209 -30.63 -0.11 15.66
C CYS A 209 -29.70 -0.96 16.56
N CYS A 210 -28.39 -0.91 16.31
CA CYS A 210 -27.38 -1.71 17.03
C CYS A 210 -26.25 -0.86 17.64
N PRO A 211 -26.54 0.04 18.60
CA PRO A 211 -25.57 1.03 19.09
C PRO A 211 -24.36 0.42 19.81
N HIS A 212 -24.50 -0.80 20.34
CA HIS A 212 -23.39 -1.53 20.97
C HIS A 212 -22.29 -1.91 19.95
N LEU A 213 -22.66 -2.15 18.68
CA LEU A 213 -21.71 -2.51 17.63
C LEU A 213 -20.87 -1.32 17.18
N ALA A 214 -21.43 -0.11 17.19
CA ALA A 214 -20.72 1.12 16.83
C ALA A 214 -19.45 1.34 17.66
N ARG A 215 -19.48 0.98 18.95
CA ARG A 215 -18.32 1.12 19.87
C ARG A 215 -17.13 0.24 19.48
N HIS A 216 -17.38 -0.85 18.76
CA HIS A 216 -16.32 -1.74 18.29
C HIS A 216 -15.58 -1.21 17.07
N VAL A 217 -16.18 -0.27 16.32
CA VAL A 217 -15.59 0.29 15.10
C VAL A 217 -14.43 1.21 15.46
N LYS A 218 -13.21 0.78 15.13
CA LYS A 218 -11.99 1.57 15.32
C LYS A 218 -11.41 2.08 14.00
N HIS A 219 -11.81 1.47 12.88
CA HIS A 219 -11.39 1.86 11.54
C HIS A 219 -12.59 1.90 10.60
N ILE A 220 -12.78 3.03 9.92
CA ILE A 220 -13.75 3.19 8.85
C ILE A 220 -13.03 3.50 7.53
N GLU A 221 -13.36 2.76 6.47
CA GLU A 221 -12.85 2.93 5.12
C GLU A 221 -14.00 3.30 4.19
N LEU A 222 -13.91 4.46 3.54
CA LEU A 222 -14.93 5.01 2.68
C LEU A 222 -14.38 5.13 1.26
N TRP A 223 -15.01 4.42 0.34
CA TRP A 223 -14.63 4.39 -1.07
C TRP A 223 -15.61 5.20 -1.90
N PHE A 224 -15.11 6.25 -2.56
CA PHE A 224 -15.88 7.09 -3.46
C PHE A 224 -15.81 6.48 -4.88
N PRO A 225 -16.90 5.87 -5.37
CA PRO A 225 -16.90 5.27 -6.68
C PRO A 225 -16.76 6.34 -7.76
N VAL A 226 -15.95 6.03 -8.78
CA VAL A 226 -15.83 6.86 -9.99
C VAL A 226 -16.77 6.38 -11.09
N PHE A 227 -17.21 5.12 -11.01
CA PHE A 227 -18.16 4.52 -11.92
C PHE A 227 -19.11 3.59 -11.16
N GLN A 228 -20.33 3.46 -11.66
CA GLN A 228 -21.28 2.46 -11.20
C GLN A 228 -21.89 1.74 -12.40
N PRO A 229 -22.08 0.40 -12.32
CA PRO A 229 -22.77 -0.33 -13.36
C PRO A 229 -24.26 0.02 -13.31
N VAL A 230 -24.80 0.41 -14.45
CA VAL A 230 -26.23 0.61 -14.68
C VAL A 230 -26.74 -0.61 -15.44
N TYR A 231 -27.71 -1.31 -14.85
CA TYR A 231 -28.34 -2.48 -15.44
C TYR A 231 -29.75 -2.11 -15.92
N GLY A 232 -30.08 -2.38 -17.19
CA GLY A 232 -31.44 -2.29 -17.72
C GLY A 232 -31.67 -1.27 -18.85
N THR A 233 -32.94 -1.09 -19.23
CA THR A 233 -33.44 -0.32 -20.39
C THR A 233 -33.13 1.19 -20.36
N HIS A 234 -32.53 1.69 -19.28
CA HIS A 234 -32.08 3.08 -19.14
C HIS A 234 -30.71 3.37 -19.80
N CYS A 235 -30.04 2.36 -20.36
CA CYS A 235 -28.90 2.55 -21.27
C CYS A 235 -29.26 3.24 -22.62
N GLY A 236 -30.54 3.59 -22.83
CA GLY A 236 -31.07 4.07 -24.10
C GLY A 236 -31.14 5.60 -24.29
N SER A 237 -30.60 6.42 -23.38
CA SER A 237 -30.64 7.89 -23.57
C SER A 237 -29.23 8.48 -23.70
N ASN A 238 -28.83 8.70 -24.96
CA ASN A 238 -27.77 9.60 -25.42
C ASN A 238 -26.30 9.33 -25.06
N THR A 239 -25.93 8.18 -24.51
CA THR A 239 -24.50 7.83 -24.36
C THR A 239 -24.12 6.67 -25.27
N LEU A 240 -23.24 6.93 -26.26
CA LEU A 240 -22.61 5.94 -27.14
C LEU A 240 -21.65 5.03 -26.34
N THR A 241 -22.18 4.22 -25.43
CA THR A 241 -21.38 3.26 -24.65
C THR A 241 -21.62 1.86 -25.21
N LEU A 242 -20.59 1.28 -25.82
CA LEU A 242 -20.58 -0.12 -26.24
C LEU A 242 -20.64 -1.02 -24.99
N PRO A 243 -21.43 -2.12 -25.01
CA PRO A 243 -21.47 -3.09 -23.93
C PRO A 243 -20.07 -3.71 -23.73
N THR A 244 -19.60 -3.77 -22.48
CA THR A 244 -18.31 -4.37 -22.14
C THR A 244 -18.43 -5.90 -22.20
N ILE A 245 -17.61 -6.51 -23.06
CA ILE A 245 -17.46 -7.97 -23.15
C ILE A 245 -16.60 -8.41 -21.97
N THR A 246 -17.11 -9.33 -21.15
CA THR A 246 -16.33 -10.00 -20.11
C THR A 246 -16.18 -11.47 -20.47
N THR A 247 -15.18 -12.16 -19.90
CA THR A 247 -14.89 -13.59 -20.13
C THR A 247 -16.07 -14.53 -19.80
N THR A 248 -17.07 -14.05 -19.06
CA THR A 248 -18.32 -14.76 -18.74
C THR A 248 -19.51 -14.40 -19.64
N GLY A 249 -19.32 -13.57 -20.68
CA GLY A 249 -20.34 -13.14 -21.64
C GLY A 249 -20.50 -11.62 -21.77
N LEU A 250 -21.41 -11.20 -22.67
CA LEU A 250 -21.85 -9.80 -22.82
C LEU A 250 -22.59 -9.36 -21.56
N THR A 251 -22.04 -8.39 -20.83
CA THR A 251 -22.79 -7.74 -19.75
C THR A 251 -23.55 -6.55 -20.32
N ASN A 252 -24.86 -6.46 -20.10
CA ASN A 252 -25.68 -5.28 -20.46
C ASN A 252 -25.44 -4.07 -19.53
N ALA A 253 -24.30 -4.06 -18.82
CA ALA A 253 -23.98 -3.01 -17.86
C ALA A 253 -23.27 -1.86 -18.60
N ALA A 254 -23.93 -0.71 -18.71
CA ALA A 254 -23.21 0.53 -19.01
C ALA A 254 -22.65 1.11 -17.72
N TYR A 255 -21.44 1.65 -17.76
CA TYR A 255 -20.83 2.31 -16.60
C TYR A 255 -21.01 3.82 -16.72
N VAL A 256 -21.63 4.42 -15.72
CA VAL A 256 -21.84 5.88 -15.66
C VAL A 256 -21.14 6.47 -14.44
N LEU A 257 -20.91 7.79 -14.48
CA LEU A 257 -20.45 8.53 -13.31
C LEU A 257 -21.57 8.52 -12.25
N PRO A 258 -21.26 8.21 -10.98
CA PRO A 258 -22.21 8.32 -9.90
C PRO A 258 -22.69 9.75 -9.72
N ASP A 259 -24.01 9.95 -9.73
CA ASP A 259 -24.68 11.21 -9.38
C ASP A 259 -25.05 11.26 -7.88
N ASN A 260 -24.96 10.13 -7.17
CA ASN A 260 -25.35 9.96 -5.76
C ASN A 260 -24.16 9.77 -4.79
N ASN A 261 -22.96 10.20 -5.18
CA ASN A 261 -21.81 10.16 -4.26
C ASN A 261 -22.04 11.11 -3.08
N CYS A 262 -21.71 10.66 -1.87
CA CYS A 262 -21.66 11.53 -0.71
C CYS A 262 -20.58 12.60 -0.88
N SER A 263 -20.81 13.78 -0.32
CA SER A 263 -19.73 14.74 -0.09
C SER A 263 -18.87 14.31 1.12
N LEU A 264 -17.66 14.88 1.26
CA LEU A 264 -16.88 14.68 2.49
C LEU A 264 -17.63 15.21 3.72
N SER A 265 -18.41 16.28 3.59
CA SER A 265 -19.24 16.81 4.67
C SER A 265 -20.25 15.78 5.18
N ASP A 266 -20.92 15.07 4.28
CA ASP A 266 -21.90 14.02 4.65
C ASP A 266 -21.21 12.86 5.37
N VAL A 267 -20.06 12.45 4.85
CA VAL A 267 -19.23 11.40 5.45
C VAL A 267 -18.72 11.78 6.85
N PHE A 268 -18.23 13.01 7.03
CA PHE A 268 -17.74 13.47 8.33
C PHE A 268 -18.90 13.61 9.32
N ARG A 269 -20.08 14.06 8.87
CA ARG A 269 -21.29 14.08 9.69
C ARG A 269 -21.69 12.67 10.12
N PHE A 270 -21.72 11.70 9.20
CA PHE A 270 -21.97 10.31 9.51
C PHE A 270 -21.01 9.77 10.58
N ILE A 271 -19.70 9.95 10.40
CA ILE A 271 -18.71 9.43 11.36
C ILE A 271 -18.89 10.09 12.73
N SER A 272 -19.05 11.42 12.77
CA SER A 272 -19.21 12.15 14.04
C SER A 272 -20.43 11.67 14.84
N PHE A 273 -21.52 11.32 14.15
CA PHE A 273 -22.76 10.91 14.77
C PHE A 273 -22.78 9.41 15.11
N ALA A 274 -22.46 8.55 14.13
CA ALA A 274 -22.63 7.11 14.24
C ALA A 274 -21.38 6.38 14.75
N LEU A 275 -20.18 6.93 14.54
CA LEU A 275 -18.89 6.28 14.82
C LEU A 275 -17.92 7.17 15.63
N PRO A 276 -18.34 7.73 16.78
CA PRO A 276 -17.54 8.71 17.53
C PRO A 276 -16.26 8.14 18.14
N GLU A 277 -16.09 6.81 18.17
CA GLU A 277 -14.89 6.14 18.68
C GLU A 277 -13.94 5.65 17.58
N ALA A 278 -14.21 5.98 16.30
CA ALA A 278 -13.33 5.63 15.20
C ALA A 278 -11.98 6.37 15.32
N GLN A 279 -10.89 5.63 15.21
CA GLN A 279 -9.52 6.15 15.38
C GLN A 279 -8.76 6.22 14.05
N VAL A 280 -9.11 5.36 13.10
CA VAL A 280 -8.51 5.34 11.76
C VAL A 280 -9.59 5.68 10.74
N LEU A 281 -9.31 6.68 9.91
CA LEU A 281 -10.15 7.06 8.78
C LEU A 281 -9.40 6.76 7.48
N THR A 282 -9.97 5.93 6.62
CA THR A 282 -9.50 5.75 5.25
C THR A 282 -10.46 6.37 4.26
N LEU A 283 -9.96 7.28 3.43
CA LEU A 283 -10.67 7.85 2.29
C LEU A 283 -10.03 7.33 1.00
N GLU A 284 -10.83 6.74 0.12
CA GLU A 284 -10.36 6.15 -1.13
C GLU A 284 -11.11 6.77 -2.31
N GLY A 285 -10.42 7.58 -3.10
CA GLY A 285 -10.93 8.03 -4.40
C GLY A 285 -10.56 6.99 -5.46
N GLY A 286 -11.53 6.49 -6.23
CA GLY A 286 -11.25 5.55 -7.33
C GLY A 286 -10.32 6.18 -8.38
N GLU A 287 -9.52 5.39 -9.12
CA GLU A 287 -8.60 5.91 -10.15
C GLU A 287 -9.25 5.89 -11.54
N ARG A 288 -9.15 6.99 -12.30
CA ARG A 288 -9.50 7.06 -13.73
C ARG A 288 -8.86 8.28 -14.41
N ARG A 289 -8.65 8.22 -15.73
CA ARG A 289 -8.41 9.41 -16.57
C ARG A 289 -9.58 10.38 -16.37
N LYS A 290 -9.27 11.63 -16.01
CA LYS A 290 -10.25 12.71 -15.73
C LYS A 290 -11.34 12.35 -14.68
N ALA A 291 -11.01 11.54 -13.66
CA ALA A 291 -11.93 11.26 -12.55
C ALA A 291 -12.47 12.55 -11.90
N PRO A 292 -13.76 12.62 -11.51
CA PRO A 292 -14.30 13.78 -10.81
C PRO A 292 -13.67 13.90 -9.43
N LYS A 293 -13.47 15.14 -8.97
CA LYS A 293 -13.03 15.41 -7.60
C LYS A 293 -14.20 15.10 -6.66
N VAL A 294 -13.92 14.45 -5.54
CA VAL A 294 -14.90 14.30 -4.45
C VAL A 294 -15.30 15.69 -3.95
N VAL A 295 -16.60 15.96 -3.90
CA VAL A 295 -17.13 17.22 -3.41
C VAL A 295 -16.87 17.30 -1.90
N HIS A 296 -16.25 18.39 -1.45
CA HIS A 296 -15.99 18.57 -0.01
C HIS A 296 -17.26 18.98 0.73
N SER A 297 -18.05 19.89 0.14
CA SER A 297 -19.29 20.42 0.72
C SER A 297 -20.13 21.05 -0.38
N HIS A 298 -21.43 20.75 -0.42
CA HIS A 298 -22.38 21.37 -1.36
C HIS A 298 -22.77 22.78 -0.94
N ASP A 299 -22.85 23.02 0.37
CA ASP A 299 -23.36 24.28 0.94
C ASP A 299 -22.24 25.25 1.35
N GLY A 300 -20.98 24.90 1.08
CA GLY A 300 -19.80 25.67 1.51
C GLY A 300 -19.51 25.61 3.01
N HIS A 301 -20.30 24.88 3.80
CA HIS A 301 -20.01 24.60 5.20
C HIS A 301 -18.73 23.77 5.36
N GLY A 302 -17.98 24.04 6.43
CA GLY A 302 -16.79 23.26 6.78
C GLY A 302 -17.13 21.82 7.18
N LEU A 303 -16.13 20.94 7.16
CA LEU A 303 -16.27 19.55 7.57
C LEU A 303 -16.47 19.47 9.11
N CYS A 304 -17.31 18.54 9.56
CA CYS A 304 -17.55 18.32 10.99
C CYS A 304 -16.28 17.78 11.68
N PRO A 305 -15.82 18.36 12.81
CA PRO A 305 -14.61 17.87 13.46
C PRO A 305 -14.72 16.42 13.96
N LEU A 306 -13.68 15.61 13.71
CA LEU A 306 -13.57 14.23 14.17
C LEU A 306 -12.43 14.09 15.19
N PRO A 307 -12.65 14.42 16.47
CA PRO A 307 -11.59 14.47 17.47
C PRO A 307 -11.05 13.10 17.88
N SER A 308 -11.74 12.00 17.57
CA SER A 308 -11.32 10.63 17.87
C SER A 308 -10.29 10.08 16.87
N VAL A 309 -10.29 10.60 15.65
CA VAL A 309 -9.41 10.13 14.57
C VAL A 309 -7.97 10.57 14.87
N ARG A 310 -7.05 9.60 14.79
CA ARG A 310 -5.60 9.75 15.00
C ARG A 310 -4.80 9.41 13.76
N THR A 311 -5.35 8.57 12.89
CA THR A 311 -4.70 8.14 11.65
C THR A 311 -5.60 8.41 10.45
N LEU A 312 -5.07 9.15 9.49
CA LEU A 312 -5.70 9.40 8.20
C LEU A 312 -4.95 8.59 7.14
N VAL A 313 -5.69 7.78 6.41
CA VAL A 313 -5.20 7.06 5.23
C VAL A 313 -5.92 7.59 4.01
N THR A 314 -5.19 8.07 3.02
CA THR A 314 -5.76 8.53 1.76
C THR A 314 -5.22 7.71 0.60
N ARG A 315 -6.13 7.25 -0.26
CA ARG A 315 -5.82 6.47 -1.47
C ARG A 315 -6.43 7.15 -2.67
N GLY A 316 -5.69 7.18 -3.79
CA GLY A 316 -6.11 7.97 -4.94
C GLY A 316 -6.19 9.45 -4.56
N GLN A 317 -5.18 9.95 -3.82
CA GLN A 317 -5.15 11.27 -3.20
C GLN A 317 -5.63 12.40 -4.12
N TRP A 318 -5.29 12.32 -5.42
CA TRP A 318 -5.65 13.33 -6.42
C TRP A 318 -7.17 13.57 -6.58
N ASN A 319 -7.99 12.56 -6.28
CA ASN A 319 -9.45 12.69 -6.37
C ASN A 319 -10.07 13.20 -5.07
N LEU A 320 -9.32 13.17 -3.97
CA LEU A 320 -9.74 13.66 -2.66
C LEU A 320 -9.32 15.11 -2.44
N VAL A 321 -8.09 15.46 -2.83
CA VAL A 321 -7.46 16.75 -2.55
C VAL A 321 -6.67 17.20 -3.78
N ARG A 322 -7.04 18.34 -4.37
CA ARG A 322 -6.37 18.89 -5.56
C ARG A 322 -5.54 20.14 -5.27
N ASP A 323 -5.91 20.90 -4.24
CA ASP A 323 -5.25 22.14 -3.88
C ASP A 323 -5.00 22.28 -2.36
N SER A 324 -4.28 23.34 -1.98
CA SER A 324 -3.88 23.57 -0.59
C SER A 324 -5.07 23.89 0.33
N LEU A 325 -6.16 24.43 -0.22
CA LEU A 325 -7.34 24.79 0.56
C LEU A 325 -8.16 23.54 0.90
N ASP A 326 -8.30 22.61 -0.04
CA ASP A 326 -8.85 21.28 0.21
C ASP A 326 -8.07 20.56 1.32
N PHE A 327 -6.73 20.63 1.23
CA PHE A 327 -5.86 19.97 2.18
C PHE A 327 -6.01 20.57 3.58
N ALA A 328 -6.01 21.90 3.68
CA ALA A 328 -6.21 22.60 4.94
C ALA A 328 -7.57 22.25 5.57
N ARG A 329 -8.67 22.32 4.81
CA ARG A 329 -10.02 21.97 5.29
C ARG A 329 -10.10 20.55 5.82
N LEU A 330 -9.48 19.59 5.12
CA LEU A 330 -9.45 18.20 5.55
C LEU A 330 -8.72 18.03 6.89
N LEU A 331 -7.56 18.69 7.04
CA LEU A 331 -6.76 18.59 8.27
C LEU A 331 -7.36 19.36 9.44
N ASP A 332 -7.99 20.51 9.20
CA ASP A 332 -8.68 21.30 10.23
C ASP A 332 -9.83 20.51 10.89
N ALA A 333 -10.45 19.60 10.13
CA ALA A 333 -11.49 18.71 10.61
C ALA A 333 -10.96 17.51 11.43
N LEU A 334 -9.64 17.32 11.49
CA LEU A 334 -8.98 16.22 12.18
C LEU A 334 -8.01 16.78 13.24
N PRO A 335 -8.52 17.43 14.30
CA PRO A 335 -7.71 18.29 15.19
C PRO A 335 -6.65 17.54 16.02
N ASN A 336 -6.77 16.22 16.13
CA ASN A 336 -5.87 15.38 16.90
C ASN A 336 -5.10 14.38 16.02
N LEU A 337 -4.95 14.66 14.72
CA LEU A 337 -4.31 13.74 13.78
C LEU A 337 -2.82 13.55 14.08
N GLU A 338 -2.39 12.33 14.41
CA GLU A 338 -0.99 12.03 14.70
C GLU A 338 -0.25 11.45 13.49
N GLU A 339 -0.99 10.78 12.60
CA GLU A 339 -0.44 10.03 11.49
C GLU A 339 -1.18 10.28 10.17
N TRP A 340 -0.43 10.58 9.11
CA TRP A 340 -0.94 10.64 7.74
C TRP A 340 -0.22 9.64 6.83
N GLN A 341 -1.01 8.77 6.22
CA GLN A 341 -0.58 7.86 5.17
C GLN A 341 -1.28 8.22 3.86
N GLY A 342 -0.52 8.55 2.83
CA GLY A 342 -1.06 8.95 1.54
C GLY A 342 -0.48 8.11 0.42
N SER A 343 -1.33 7.69 -0.50
CA SER A 343 -0.88 7.03 -1.73
C SER A 343 -1.52 7.66 -2.97
N TYR A 344 -0.66 7.83 -3.98
CA TYR A 344 -1.05 8.16 -5.34
C TYR A 344 -1.09 6.87 -6.15
N SER A 345 -2.17 6.73 -6.92
CA SER A 345 -2.48 5.59 -7.78
C SER A 345 -1.54 5.50 -8.98
N LYS A 346 -1.29 6.63 -9.65
CA LYS A 346 -0.38 6.75 -10.79
C LYS A 346 0.62 7.90 -10.61
N PRO A 347 1.87 7.73 -11.07
CA PRO A 347 2.85 8.80 -11.08
C PRO A 347 2.39 9.92 -12.03
N LYS A 348 2.23 11.14 -11.51
CA LYS A 348 1.85 12.33 -12.29
C LYS A 348 2.60 13.55 -11.79
N SER A 349 2.92 14.48 -12.69
CA SER A 349 3.59 15.74 -12.33
C SER A 349 2.81 16.52 -11.27
N LYS A 350 1.48 16.61 -11.45
CA LYS A 350 0.55 17.27 -10.51
C LYS A 350 0.57 16.65 -9.11
N SER A 351 0.83 15.34 -8.98
CA SER A 351 0.91 14.65 -7.68
C SER A 351 2.12 15.13 -6.87
N TYR A 352 3.29 15.15 -7.50
CA TYR A 352 4.53 15.64 -6.88
C TYR A 352 4.47 17.14 -6.54
N ILE A 353 3.93 17.94 -7.46
CA ILE A 353 3.78 19.40 -7.28
C ILE A 353 2.76 19.73 -6.18
N SER A 354 1.66 18.99 -6.08
CA SER A 354 0.68 19.20 -5.01
C SER A 354 1.25 18.76 -3.66
N LEU A 355 1.90 17.60 -3.59
CA LEU A 355 2.53 17.15 -2.34
C LEU A 355 3.57 18.17 -1.82
N SER A 356 4.43 18.73 -2.67
CA SER A 356 5.43 19.72 -2.23
C SER A 356 4.80 20.98 -1.64
N ARG A 357 3.58 21.34 -2.07
CA ARG A 357 2.79 22.45 -1.51
C ARG A 357 2.06 22.08 -0.22
N PHE A 358 1.69 20.81 -0.04
CA PHE A 358 0.97 20.32 1.13
C PHE A 358 1.90 20.10 2.33
N LEU A 359 3.11 19.57 2.09
CA LEU A 359 4.06 19.23 3.17
C LEU A 359 4.36 20.41 4.12
N PRO A 360 4.58 21.66 3.67
CA PRO A 360 4.79 22.80 4.57
C PRO A 360 3.57 23.17 5.42
N LEU A 361 2.36 22.80 4.97
CA LEU A 361 1.10 23.07 5.66
C LEU A 361 0.77 22.01 6.72
N LEU A 362 1.57 20.96 6.84
CA LEU A 362 1.32 19.91 7.82
C LEU A 362 1.38 20.45 9.27
N PRO A 363 0.29 20.26 10.04
CA PRO A 363 0.24 20.61 11.46
C PRO A 363 1.40 20.01 12.28
N ARG A 364 1.79 20.71 13.35
CA ARG A 364 2.92 20.31 14.22
C ARG A 364 2.68 19.05 15.04
N HIS A 365 1.42 18.68 15.25
CA HIS A 365 1.05 17.51 16.03
C HIS A 365 1.12 16.20 15.21
N ILE A 366 1.19 16.27 13.87
CA ILE A 366 1.45 15.10 13.03
C ILE A 366 2.93 14.75 13.14
N THR A 367 3.22 13.59 13.73
CA THR A 367 4.59 13.09 13.93
C THR A 367 4.91 11.90 13.03
N ARG A 368 3.92 11.36 12.32
CA ARG A 368 4.07 10.15 11.49
C ARG A 368 3.60 10.42 10.07
N LEU A 369 4.50 10.20 9.12
CA LEU A 369 4.23 10.44 7.71
C LEU A 369 4.62 9.22 6.87
N SER A 370 3.70 8.72 6.05
CA SER A 370 3.97 7.68 5.06
C SER A 370 3.42 8.07 3.70
N MET A 371 4.28 8.35 2.72
CA MET A 371 3.85 8.80 1.39
C MET A 371 4.30 7.85 0.30
N CYS A 372 3.37 7.41 -0.54
CA CYS A 372 3.60 6.52 -1.66
C CYS A 372 3.28 7.25 -2.97
N MET A 373 4.30 7.69 -3.70
CA MET A 373 4.16 8.47 -4.93
C MET A 373 4.12 7.61 -6.18
N GLU A 374 4.86 6.50 -6.16
CA GLU A 374 5.04 5.59 -7.29
C GLU A 374 4.98 4.16 -6.75
N ASN A 375 4.06 3.34 -7.27
CA ASN A 375 3.90 1.94 -6.86
C ASN A 375 4.32 0.94 -7.94
N ASP A 376 4.65 1.44 -9.12
CA ASP A 376 5.29 0.64 -10.14
C ASP A 376 6.77 0.45 -9.76
N TYR A 377 7.24 -0.79 -9.73
CA TYR A 377 8.62 -1.17 -9.40
C TYR A 377 9.41 -1.66 -10.62
N ARG A 378 8.90 -1.45 -11.83
CA ARG A 378 9.62 -1.76 -13.08
C ARG A 378 10.82 -0.83 -13.28
N ARG A 379 11.82 -1.27 -14.03
CA ARG A 379 13.01 -0.45 -14.28
C ARG A 379 12.72 0.70 -15.26
N GLU A 380 13.28 1.89 -15.02
CA GLU A 380 13.19 3.00 -15.98
C GLU A 380 14.45 3.05 -16.85
N ALA A 381 14.33 2.87 -18.16
CA ALA A 381 15.45 3.10 -19.07
C ALA A 381 15.79 4.60 -19.17
N ILE A 382 14.77 5.46 -19.09
CA ILE A 382 14.88 6.91 -19.23
C ILE A 382 13.95 7.55 -18.20
N THR A 383 14.34 8.72 -17.67
CA THR A 383 13.47 9.52 -16.81
C THR A 383 12.17 9.90 -17.55
N PRO A 384 10.99 9.61 -16.99
CA PRO A 384 9.71 9.85 -17.65
C PRO A 384 9.37 11.34 -17.79
N SER A 385 8.59 11.65 -18.83
CA SER A 385 8.21 13.03 -19.23
C SER A 385 7.58 13.83 -18.09
N PHE A 386 6.66 13.20 -17.33
CA PHE A 386 5.99 13.85 -16.21
C PHE A 386 7.00 14.38 -15.18
N PHE A 387 8.13 13.70 -15.00
CA PHE A 387 9.10 14.06 -13.98
C PHE A 387 9.97 15.25 -14.41
N PHE A 388 10.21 15.48 -15.70
CA PHE A 388 10.86 16.72 -16.14
C PHE A 388 10.06 17.96 -15.72
N LYS A 389 8.73 17.89 -15.81
CA LYS A 389 7.83 18.94 -15.32
C LYS A 389 7.88 19.11 -13.81
N VAL A 390 8.07 18.01 -13.06
CA VAL A 390 8.31 18.07 -11.62
C VAL A 390 9.61 18.80 -11.34
N ALA A 391 10.72 18.34 -11.93
CA ALA A 391 12.05 18.88 -11.70
C ALA A 391 12.18 20.37 -12.06
N SER A 392 11.44 20.84 -13.07
CA SER A 392 11.40 22.28 -13.42
C SER A 392 10.57 23.14 -12.46
N THR A 393 9.66 22.52 -11.69
CA THR A 393 8.71 23.25 -10.83
C THR A 393 9.05 23.15 -9.34
N THR A 394 9.49 21.97 -8.89
CA THR A 394 9.68 21.68 -7.46
C THR A 394 10.65 20.54 -7.26
N HIS A 395 11.28 20.51 -6.08
CA HIS A 395 12.08 19.37 -5.63
C HIS A 395 11.53 18.84 -4.30
N VAL A 396 10.74 17.76 -4.36
CA VAL A 396 10.03 17.21 -3.18
C VAL A 396 10.98 16.84 -2.04
N CYS A 397 12.21 16.40 -2.33
CA CYS A 397 13.25 16.13 -1.33
C CYS A 397 13.49 17.32 -0.39
N ASN A 398 13.44 18.56 -0.90
CA ASN A 398 13.63 19.76 -0.08
C ASN A 398 12.47 19.96 0.90
N SER A 399 11.22 19.80 0.44
CA SER A 399 10.02 19.88 1.28
C SER A 399 10.01 18.77 2.35
N LEU A 400 10.36 17.54 1.96
CA LEU A 400 10.48 16.41 2.89
C LEU A 400 11.58 16.66 3.93
N GLY A 401 12.74 17.16 3.49
CA GLY A 401 13.86 17.49 4.37
C GLY A 401 13.53 18.58 5.39
N GLN A 402 12.67 19.54 5.04
CA GLN A 402 12.17 20.55 5.98
C GLN A 402 11.25 19.96 7.06
N LEU A 403 10.49 18.92 6.72
CA LEU A 403 9.54 18.29 7.62
C LEU A 403 10.20 17.25 8.54
N LEU A 404 11.19 16.52 8.02
CA LEU A 404 11.82 15.37 8.67
C LEU A 404 12.23 15.60 10.15
N PRO A 405 12.82 16.76 10.55
CA PRO A 405 13.23 16.99 11.94
C PRO A 405 12.09 16.97 12.97
N ARG A 406 10.85 17.18 12.53
CA ARG A 406 9.67 17.23 13.41
C ARG A 406 8.98 15.88 13.59
N LEU A 407 9.32 14.89 12.74
CA LEU A 407 8.69 13.59 12.70
C LEU A 407 9.35 12.61 13.68
N GLU A 408 8.57 11.63 14.11
CA GLU A 408 9.01 10.45 14.87
C GLU A 408 9.20 9.25 13.95
N HIS A 409 8.36 9.13 12.92
CA HIS A 409 8.41 8.08 11.92
C HIS A 409 8.17 8.65 10.52
N PHE A 410 9.04 8.28 9.59
CA PHE A 410 8.95 8.72 8.20
C PHE A 410 9.10 7.53 7.24
N SER A 411 8.16 7.41 6.31
CA SER A 411 8.20 6.45 5.21
C SER A 411 7.92 7.17 3.88
N PHE A 412 8.68 6.86 2.85
CA PHE A 412 8.50 7.43 1.52
C PHE A 412 8.85 6.44 0.41
N THR A 413 7.94 6.29 -0.54
CA THR A 413 8.16 5.57 -1.79
C THR A 413 8.06 6.52 -2.97
N GLY A 414 9.11 6.59 -3.78
CA GLY A 414 9.17 7.46 -4.96
C GLY A 414 10.59 7.87 -5.28
N ARG A 415 10.76 9.06 -5.87
CA ARG A 415 12.09 9.61 -6.19
C ARG A 415 12.68 10.38 -5.01
N ALA A 416 13.90 10.03 -4.63
CA ALA A 416 14.61 10.64 -3.51
C ALA A 416 16.09 10.85 -3.83
N CYS A 417 16.69 11.93 -3.33
CA CYS A 417 18.13 12.16 -3.43
C CYS A 417 18.70 12.72 -2.12
N HIS A 418 20.03 12.83 -2.05
CA HIS A 418 20.76 13.28 -0.86
C HIS A 418 20.27 14.62 -0.28
N GLN A 419 19.69 15.51 -1.09
CA GLN A 419 19.19 16.81 -0.62
C GLN A 419 18.14 16.68 0.50
N LEU A 420 17.39 15.57 0.53
CA LEU A 420 16.44 15.26 1.61
C LEU A 420 17.13 15.30 2.98
N PHE A 421 18.24 14.58 3.11
CA PHE A 421 18.97 14.47 4.37
C PHE A 421 19.91 15.67 4.60
N ASP A 422 20.46 16.29 3.56
CA ASP A 422 21.27 17.50 3.71
C ASP A 422 20.44 18.67 4.26
N VAL A 423 19.23 18.88 3.72
CA VAL A 423 18.28 19.89 4.23
C VAL A 423 17.86 19.56 5.65
N ALA A 424 17.45 18.32 5.90
CA ALA A 424 17.04 17.88 7.24
C ALA A 424 18.16 18.04 8.26
N SER A 425 19.39 17.69 7.89
CA SER A 425 20.56 17.81 8.75
C SER A 425 20.79 19.27 9.14
N ARG A 426 20.68 20.24 8.22
CA ARG A 426 20.83 21.66 8.56
C ARG A 426 19.79 22.15 9.56
N LEU A 427 18.55 21.68 9.43
CA LEU A 427 17.40 22.14 10.21
C LEU A 427 17.17 21.39 11.52
N THR A 428 17.79 20.21 11.69
CA THR A 428 17.59 19.38 12.89
C THR A 428 18.26 19.98 14.10
N ASP A 429 17.52 20.17 15.18
CA ASP A 429 18.09 20.40 16.50
C ASP A 429 18.26 19.05 17.23
N PRO A 430 19.50 18.62 17.55
CA PRO A 430 19.74 17.35 18.21
C PRO A 430 19.05 17.20 19.58
N SER A 431 18.79 18.31 20.27
CA SER A 431 18.18 18.29 21.60
C SER A 431 16.67 18.03 21.57
N THR A 432 16.01 18.37 20.46
CA THR A 432 14.55 18.28 20.31
C THR A 432 14.12 17.21 19.31
N SER A 433 15.04 16.62 18.56
CA SER A 433 14.72 15.55 17.61
C SER A 433 14.09 14.33 18.29
N ARG A 434 12.99 13.84 17.70
CA ARG A 434 12.28 12.63 18.14
C ARG A 434 12.29 11.53 17.08
N LEU A 435 12.99 11.75 15.97
CA LEU A 435 13.01 10.83 14.84
C LEU A 435 13.60 9.48 15.25
N SER A 436 12.81 8.43 15.09
CA SER A 436 13.14 7.07 15.53
C SER A 436 13.26 6.07 14.38
N SER A 437 12.54 6.30 13.28
CA SER A 437 12.61 5.47 12.07
C SER A 437 12.47 6.25 10.77
N VAL A 438 13.28 5.86 9.78
CA VAL A 438 13.21 6.32 8.39
C VAL A 438 13.20 5.11 7.46
N ASP A 439 12.25 5.07 6.53
CA ASP A 439 12.13 4.02 5.51
C ASP A 439 11.93 4.64 4.13
N LEU A 440 12.93 4.49 3.24
CA LEU A 440 12.90 4.99 1.88
C LEU A 440 12.88 3.83 0.90
N THR A 441 11.85 3.82 0.05
CA THR A 441 11.80 2.98 -1.15
C THR A 441 12.02 3.86 -2.36
N VAL A 442 13.22 3.81 -2.91
CA VAL A 442 13.69 4.66 -3.99
C VAL A 442 13.32 4.01 -5.31
N LYS A 443 12.51 4.68 -6.13
CA LYS A 443 12.23 4.29 -7.52
C LYS A 443 13.36 4.76 -8.45
N ASN A 444 13.82 5.99 -8.25
CA ASN A 444 14.98 6.56 -8.94
C ASN A 444 15.54 7.72 -8.10
N CYS A 445 16.79 8.11 -8.33
CA CYS A 445 17.37 9.30 -7.72
C CYS A 445 16.96 10.56 -8.50
N CYS A 446 16.79 11.69 -7.81
CA CYS A 446 16.52 12.95 -8.50
C CYS A 446 17.75 13.37 -9.33
N PRO A 447 17.57 13.82 -10.59
CA PRO A 447 18.66 14.36 -11.40
C PRO A 447 19.33 15.53 -10.69
N HIS A 448 20.67 15.57 -10.72
CA HIS A 448 21.45 16.64 -10.09
C HIS A 448 21.07 18.02 -10.65
N ALA A 449 20.65 18.93 -9.78
CA ALA A 449 20.51 20.35 -10.08
C ALA A 449 21.83 21.14 -9.87
N ASP A 450 22.91 20.48 -9.46
CA ASP A 450 24.14 21.14 -8.99
C ASP A 450 24.94 21.87 -10.11
N ASN A 451 24.55 21.77 -11.39
CA ASN A 451 25.20 22.52 -12.47
C ASN A 451 24.66 23.96 -12.65
N GLY A 452 23.72 24.42 -11.81
CA GLY A 452 23.05 25.71 -11.97
C GLY A 452 23.59 26.90 -11.15
N SER A 453 24.57 26.73 -10.25
CA SER A 453 24.92 27.81 -9.31
C SER A 453 26.41 28.04 -8.97
N SER A 454 27.36 27.45 -9.71
CA SER A 454 28.78 27.75 -9.47
C SER A 454 29.66 27.69 -10.72
N SER A 455 29.31 28.45 -11.76
CA SER A 455 30.32 29.03 -12.65
C SER A 455 29.71 30.18 -13.45
N SER A 456 30.11 31.39 -13.09
CA SER A 456 29.95 32.58 -13.91
C SER A 456 30.81 32.43 -15.18
N SER A 457 30.27 31.77 -16.21
CA SER A 457 30.77 31.87 -17.57
C SER A 457 29.58 31.86 -18.51
N SER A 458 29.21 33.07 -18.93
CA SER A 458 28.24 33.38 -19.96
C SER A 458 28.53 32.63 -21.26
N SER A 459 27.76 31.58 -21.53
CA SER A 459 27.61 30.99 -22.86
C SER A 459 26.18 30.47 -22.96
N ALA A 460 25.29 31.35 -23.41
CA ALA A 460 23.88 31.08 -23.67
C ALA A 460 23.71 30.22 -24.94
N THR A 461 24.19 28.98 -24.88
CA THR A 461 23.89 27.90 -25.83
C THR A 461 24.17 26.58 -25.11
N ALA A 462 23.28 26.20 -24.21
CA ALA A 462 23.24 24.86 -23.66
C ALA A 462 21.78 24.41 -23.69
N THR A 463 21.38 23.82 -24.80
CA THR A 463 20.32 22.82 -24.83
C THR A 463 20.76 21.75 -23.84
N THR A 464 20.24 21.80 -22.62
CA THR A 464 20.64 20.93 -21.52
C THR A 464 20.26 19.50 -21.87
N HIS A 465 21.18 18.78 -22.53
CA HIS A 465 21.20 17.33 -22.58
C HIS A 465 21.34 16.85 -21.13
N TYR A 466 20.22 16.70 -20.43
CA TYR A 466 20.14 15.81 -19.30
C TYR A 466 20.41 14.42 -19.85
N PRO A 467 21.54 13.76 -19.54
CA PRO A 467 21.67 12.36 -19.89
C PRO A 467 20.50 11.64 -19.23
N ALA A 468 19.77 10.88 -20.04
CA ALA A 468 18.67 10.04 -19.63
C ALA A 468 19.13 9.11 -18.50
N SER A 469 19.02 9.53 -17.25
CA SER A 469 19.39 8.69 -16.12
C SER A 469 18.25 7.71 -15.92
N GLY A 470 18.43 6.52 -16.48
CA GLY A 470 17.64 5.37 -16.11
C GLY A 470 17.83 5.05 -14.61
N SER A 471 16.94 4.21 -14.09
CA SER A 471 17.18 3.49 -12.85
C SER A 471 17.67 2.09 -13.22
N GLY A 472 18.56 1.50 -12.43
CA GLY A 472 19.00 0.12 -12.67
C GLY A 472 20.38 -0.18 -12.10
N ILE A 473 20.61 -1.46 -11.80
CA ILE A 473 21.88 -1.92 -11.23
C ILE A 473 23.05 -1.89 -12.22
N HIS A 474 22.78 -1.64 -13.51
CA HIS A 474 23.79 -1.47 -14.57
C HIS A 474 24.16 0.00 -14.80
N GLU A 475 23.36 0.92 -14.29
CA GLU A 475 23.55 2.36 -14.47
C GLU A 475 24.43 2.91 -13.36
N MET A 476 25.73 3.11 -13.62
CA MET A 476 26.66 3.59 -12.58
C MET A 476 26.28 4.96 -12.04
N ALA A 477 25.70 5.83 -12.87
CA ALA A 477 25.19 7.13 -12.40
C ALA A 477 24.09 6.98 -11.33
N PHE A 478 23.23 5.95 -11.44
CA PHE A 478 22.24 5.64 -10.42
C PHE A 478 22.90 5.09 -9.15
N ILE A 479 23.86 4.17 -9.29
CA ILE A 479 24.60 3.61 -8.14
C ILE A 479 25.35 4.71 -7.37
N ASP A 480 26.03 5.63 -8.05
CA ASP A 480 26.72 6.76 -7.45
C ASP A 480 25.74 7.71 -6.73
N ALA A 481 24.59 7.98 -7.35
CA ALA A 481 23.54 8.80 -6.74
C ALA A 481 22.92 8.13 -5.50
N PHE A 482 22.73 6.81 -5.54
CA PHE A 482 22.26 6.00 -4.42
C PHE A 482 23.28 6.00 -3.28
N GLU A 483 24.57 5.85 -3.57
CA GLU A 483 25.65 5.99 -2.58
C GLU A 483 25.63 7.38 -1.93
N LYS A 484 25.51 8.45 -2.73
CA LYS A 484 25.43 9.83 -2.22
C LYS A 484 24.23 10.01 -1.30
N LEU A 485 23.09 9.41 -1.62
CA LEU A 485 21.90 9.39 -0.77
C LEU A 485 22.17 8.66 0.55
N VAL A 486 22.78 7.48 0.52
CA VAL A 486 23.15 6.70 1.73
C VAL A 486 24.13 7.48 2.61
N LEU A 487 25.19 8.05 2.04
CA LEU A 487 26.18 8.85 2.79
C LEU A 487 25.54 10.06 3.47
N SER A 488 24.65 10.78 2.79
CA SER A 488 23.94 11.90 3.40
C SER A 488 22.99 11.45 4.53
N ALA A 489 22.34 10.30 4.38
CA ALA A 489 21.53 9.68 5.43
C ALA A 489 22.37 9.30 6.66
N ILE A 490 23.57 8.76 6.45
CA ILE A 490 24.51 8.43 7.53
C ILE A 490 24.95 9.69 8.25
N ARG A 491 25.35 10.75 7.54
CA ARG A 491 25.70 12.05 8.15
C ARG A 491 24.55 12.62 8.97
N PHE A 492 23.33 12.45 8.49
CA PHE A 492 22.13 12.88 9.22
C PHE A 492 21.93 12.15 10.56
N LEU A 493 22.43 10.91 10.72
CA LEU A 493 22.43 10.20 12.00
C LEU A 493 23.21 10.96 13.08
N GLU A 494 24.20 11.79 12.73
CA GLU A 494 25.02 12.53 13.68
C GLU A 494 24.17 13.42 14.59
N ARG A 495 23.17 14.08 14.00
CA ARG A 495 22.23 14.97 14.70
C ARG A 495 21.02 14.23 15.28
N ASN A 496 20.80 12.96 14.92
CA ASN A 496 19.61 12.20 15.29
C ASN A 496 19.97 10.92 16.05
N LYS A 497 20.48 11.06 17.28
CA LYS A 497 20.95 9.91 18.09
C LYS A 497 19.85 8.88 18.42
N ARG A 498 18.58 9.29 18.40
CA ARG A 498 17.41 8.43 18.63
C ARG A 498 16.98 7.59 17.42
N LEU A 499 17.52 7.88 16.23
CA LEU A 499 17.19 7.14 15.01
C LEU A 499 17.81 5.74 15.09
N GLN A 500 16.95 4.74 15.31
CA GLN A 500 17.32 3.32 15.52
C GLN A 500 17.10 2.47 14.26
N TYR A 501 16.23 2.92 13.36
CA TYR A 501 15.90 2.24 12.13
C TYR A 501 16.07 3.19 10.95
N LEU A 502 17.00 2.90 10.06
CA LEU A 502 17.17 3.62 8.79
C LEU A 502 17.26 2.58 7.68
N ARG A 503 16.28 2.61 6.78
CA ARG A 503 16.29 1.78 5.58
C ARG A 503 16.20 2.66 4.34
N ILE A 504 17.05 2.36 3.36
CA ILE A 504 16.99 2.93 2.02
C ILE A 504 17.11 1.75 1.07
N ARG A 505 16.17 1.56 0.17
CA ARG A 505 16.19 0.41 -0.76
C ARG A 505 15.67 0.79 -2.12
N PHE A 506 16.26 0.18 -3.13
CA PHE A 506 15.76 0.15 -4.49
C PHE A 506 15.01 -1.17 -4.71
N VAL A 507 13.92 -1.11 -5.47
CA VAL A 507 13.16 -2.31 -5.86
C VAL A 507 12.98 -2.26 -7.36
N ASP A 508 13.54 -3.28 -8.02
CA ASP A 508 13.36 -3.55 -9.43
C ASP A 508 12.83 -4.99 -9.56
N LEU A 509 11.57 -5.10 -9.97
CA LEU A 509 10.91 -6.39 -10.19
C LEU A 509 11.34 -7.05 -11.50
N ASP A 510 11.84 -6.27 -12.46
CA ASP A 510 12.33 -6.75 -13.75
C ASP A 510 13.84 -7.10 -13.71
N SER A 511 14.47 -6.89 -12.55
CA SER A 511 15.88 -7.20 -12.36
C SER A 511 16.12 -8.68 -12.61
N VAL A 512 17.06 -8.99 -13.51
CA VAL A 512 17.55 -10.35 -13.73
C VAL A 512 18.27 -10.92 -12.50
N LEU A 513 18.66 -10.06 -11.56
CA LEU A 513 19.34 -10.41 -10.31
C LEU A 513 18.71 -9.64 -9.13
N PRO A 514 17.46 -9.94 -8.72
CA PRO A 514 16.78 -9.22 -7.64
C PRO A 514 17.54 -9.16 -6.31
N PRO A 515 18.30 -10.21 -5.89
CA PRO A 515 19.14 -10.13 -4.69
C PRO A 515 20.21 -9.04 -4.71
N LEU A 516 20.55 -8.51 -5.89
CA LEU A 516 21.55 -7.44 -6.05
C LEU A 516 20.91 -6.05 -6.09
N ASN A 517 19.59 -5.91 -5.91
CA ASN A 517 18.95 -4.61 -5.81
C ASN A 517 19.55 -3.82 -4.61
N PRO A 518 20.10 -2.61 -4.82
CA PRO A 518 20.75 -1.85 -3.77
C PRO A 518 19.84 -1.57 -2.58
N TYR A 519 20.34 -1.83 -1.38
CA TYR A 519 19.69 -1.39 -0.15
C TYR A 519 20.74 -1.07 0.91
N PHE A 520 20.39 -0.25 1.88
CA PHE A 520 21.14 0.01 3.10
C PHE A 520 20.17 -0.09 4.27
N LEU A 521 20.55 -0.81 5.30
CA LEU A 521 19.74 -0.98 6.51
C LEU A 521 20.63 -0.80 7.74
N LEU A 522 20.26 0.14 8.61
CA LEU A 522 20.69 0.21 9.99
C LEU A 522 19.52 -0.18 10.88
N LYS A 523 19.67 -1.27 11.63
CA LYS A 523 18.67 -1.75 12.60
C LYS A 523 19.39 -2.39 13.78
N ASP A 524 18.98 -2.05 15.00
CA ASP A 524 19.53 -2.66 16.23
C ASP A 524 21.07 -2.60 16.30
N ARG A 525 21.65 -1.47 15.86
CA ARG A 525 23.11 -1.24 15.73
C ARG A 525 23.83 -2.13 14.71
N GLN A 526 23.10 -2.91 13.91
CA GLN A 526 23.67 -3.67 12.81
C GLN A 526 23.41 -2.99 11.47
N CYS A 527 24.44 -3.01 10.62
CA CYS A 527 24.38 -2.50 9.25
C CYS A 527 24.39 -3.67 8.27
N THR A 528 23.50 -3.64 7.29
CA THR A 528 23.46 -4.58 6.16
C THR A 528 23.18 -3.85 4.85
N GLY A 529 23.45 -4.53 3.73
CA GLY A 529 23.28 -4.00 2.38
C GLY A 529 24.55 -3.44 1.76
N VAL A 530 24.42 -2.41 0.93
CA VAL A 530 25.52 -1.85 0.15
C VAL A 530 26.53 -1.15 1.04
N TRP A 531 27.80 -1.29 0.68
CA TRP A 531 28.89 -0.64 1.38
C TRP A 531 29.97 -0.13 0.42
N SER A 532 30.74 0.85 0.89
CA SER A 532 31.96 1.37 0.29
C SER A 532 32.88 1.82 1.43
N ASP A 533 34.16 2.07 1.12
CA ASP A 533 35.09 2.57 2.14
C ASP A 533 34.60 3.90 2.73
N ALA A 534 33.93 4.74 1.93
CA ALA A 534 33.31 5.98 2.39
C ALA A 534 32.13 5.72 3.33
N ILE A 535 31.24 4.78 3.02
CA ILE A 535 30.11 4.40 3.88
C ILE A 535 30.60 3.87 5.22
N VAL A 536 31.58 2.96 5.20
CA VAL A 536 32.13 2.33 6.41
C VAL A 536 32.83 3.38 7.27
N ALA A 537 33.66 4.25 6.67
CA ALA A 537 34.35 5.31 7.40
C ALA A 537 33.37 6.33 8.02
N GLU A 538 32.33 6.73 7.28
CA GLU A 538 31.32 7.68 7.77
C GLU A 538 30.46 7.04 8.88
N MET A 539 30.09 5.76 8.76
CA MET A 539 29.39 5.03 9.82
C MET A 539 30.23 4.95 11.10
N ALA A 540 31.50 4.57 11.00
CA ALA A 540 32.40 4.51 12.15
C ALA A 540 32.56 5.88 12.85
N ARG A 541 32.53 6.97 12.08
CA ARG A 541 32.56 8.34 12.61
C ARG A 541 31.27 8.72 13.36
N VAL A 542 30.10 8.40 12.78
CA VAL A 542 28.80 8.90 13.25
C VAL A 542 28.11 8.00 14.27
N ARG A 543 28.35 6.68 14.16
CA ARG A 543 27.81 5.59 14.97
C ARG A 543 28.90 4.54 15.20
N PRO A 544 29.90 4.83 16.06
CA PRO A 544 30.97 3.87 16.37
C PRO A 544 30.46 2.60 17.06
N ASP A 545 29.25 2.63 17.61
CA ASP A 545 28.57 1.47 18.22
C ASP A 545 27.83 0.59 17.20
N ALA A 546 27.76 1.01 15.94
CA ALA A 546 27.15 0.24 14.87
C ALA A 546 28.23 -0.39 13.98
N SER A 547 28.00 -1.62 13.54
CA SER A 547 28.93 -2.36 12.68
C SER A 547 28.19 -3.09 11.56
N PHE A 548 28.89 -3.34 10.46
CA PHE A 548 28.48 -4.32 9.48
C PHE A 548 28.78 -5.72 10.01
N ASP A 549 27.83 -6.65 9.88
CA ASP A 549 28.02 -8.04 10.31
C ASP A 549 29.04 -8.78 9.40
N HIS A 550 28.95 -8.53 8.10
CA HIS A 550 29.86 -9.02 7.09
C HIS A 550 30.11 -7.91 6.05
N LEU A 551 31.28 -7.87 5.42
CA LEU A 551 31.61 -6.96 4.32
C LEU A 551 32.03 -7.80 3.11
N SER A 552 31.08 -8.16 2.25
CA SER A 552 31.39 -8.98 1.08
C SER A 552 32.07 -8.12 0.01
N GLU A 553 33.28 -8.53 -0.38
CA GLU A 553 34.06 -7.92 -1.46
C GLU A 553 33.56 -8.35 -2.85
N SER A 554 32.83 -9.47 -2.96
CA SER A 554 32.24 -9.98 -4.20
C SER A 554 30.79 -10.40 -3.97
N PHE A 555 29.99 -10.47 -5.05
CA PHE A 555 28.69 -11.15 -5.04
C PHE A 555 28.82 -12.65 -5.40
N GLY A 556 30.03 -13.22 -5.44
CA GLY A 556 30.27 -14.59 -5.88
C GLY A 556 30.11 -14.81 -7.39
N ASN A 557 29.79 -16.04 -7.78
CA ASN A 557 29.68 -16.44 -9.18
C ASN A 557 28.23 -16.31 -9.66
N ILE A 558 28.04 -15.73 -10.85
CA ILE A 558 26.74 -15.76 -11.53
C ILE A 558 26.68 -17.05 -12.34
N VAL A 559 25.73 -17.91 -12.01
CA VAL A 559 25.50 -19.19 -12.68
C VAL A 559 24.11 -19.17 -13.31
N TYR A 560 23.95 -19.82 -14.46
CA TYR A 560 22.64 -20.02 -15.05
C TYR A 560 21.97 -21.26 -14.45
N SER A 561 20.73 -21.13 -13.99
CA SER A 561 19.90 -22.24 -13.57
C SER A 561 19.59 -23.16 -14.75
N LYS A 562 19.04 -24.35 -14.49
CA LYS A 562 18.63 -25.29 -15.55
C LYS A 562 17.55 -24.69 -16.47
N GLU A 563 16.81 -23.71 -15.96
CA GLU A 563 15.76 -22.94 -16.62
C GLU A 563 16.32 -21.67 -17.31
N GLY A 564 17.65 -21.51 -17.37
CA GLY A 564 18.31 -20.37 -18.02
C GLY A 564 18.28 -19.06 -17.24
N ARG A 565 17.81 -19.06 -15.99
CA ARG A 565 17.77 -17.85 -15.14
C ARG A 565 19.14 -17.59 -14.50
N MET A 566 19.57 -16.33 -14.46
CA MET A 566 20.79 -15.97 -13.75
C MET A 566 20.55 -16.06 -12.23
N VAL A 567 21.40 -16.81 -11.54
CA VAL A 567 21.35 -17.00 -10.09
C VAL A 567 22.72 -16.64 -9.51
N VAL A 568 22.69 -15.93 -8.39
CA VAL A 568 23.90 -15.61 -7.62
C VAL A 568 24.24 -16.83 -6.77
N SER A 569 25.38 -17.46 -7.06
CA SER A 569 25.94 -18.54 -6.26
C SER A 569 27.03 -17.96 -5.34
N PRO A 570 26.77 -17.78 -4.04
CA PRO A 570 27.78 -17.30 -3.10
C PRO A 570 28.94 -18.28 -3.03
N GLU A 571 30.16 -17.77 -2.77
CA GLU A 571 31.37 -18.59 -2.63
C GLU A 571 31.24 -19.64 -1.51
N ASN A 572 30.38 -19.38 -0.52
CA ASN A 572 30.00 -20.33 0.51
C ASN A 572 28.48 -20.63 0.42
N PRO A 573 28.06 -21.88 0.16
CA PRO A 573 26.66 -22.24 -0.05
C PRO A 573 25.76 -22.01 1.17
N HIS A 574 26.33 -21.81 2.36
CA HIS A 574 25.58 -21.53 3.59
C HIS A 574 25.48 -20.04 3.94
N SER A 575 26.16 -19.14 3.22
CA SER A 575 26.11 -17.69 3.50
C SER A 575 25.18 -16.96 2.54
N ARG A 576 24.12 -16.34 3.07
CA ARG A 576 23.37 -15.31 2.31
C ARG A 576 24.21 -14.03 2.25
N ILE A 577 24.29 -13.42 1.06
CA ILE A 577 24.96 -12.13 0.89
C ILE A 577 24.17 -11.07 1.65
N SER A 578 24.62 -10.73 2.86
CA SER A 578 24.00 -9.70 3.70
C SER A 578 24.52 -8.30 3.38
N SER A 579 25.66 -8.18 2.71
CA SER A 579 26.24 -6.91 2.29
C SER A 579 27.01 -7.03 0.98
N LEU A 580 27.09 -5.94 0.21
CA LEU A 580 27.75 -5.93 -1.10
C LEU A 580 28.52 -4.63 -1.35
N LYS A 581 29.79 -4.74 -1.78
CA LYS A 581 30.58 -3.56 -2.13
C LYS A 581 30.06 -2.89 -3.40
N LEU A 582 29.86 -1.58 -3.38
CA LEU A 582 29.29 -0.81 -4.50
C LEU A 582 30.13 -0.90 -5.78
N SER A 583 31.46 -1.03 -5.69
CA SER A 583 32.32 -1.20 -6.86
C SER A 583 32.00 -2.46 -7.68
N ASN A 584 31.34 -3.46 -7.10
CA ASN A 584 30.94 -4.66 -7.83
C ASN A 584 29.88 -4.41 -8.90
N TYR A 585 29.08 -3.34 -8.77
CA TYR A 585 28.11 -2.98 -9.81
C TYR A 585 28.79 -2.61 -11.14
N GLN A 586 30.06 -2.17 -11.12
CA GLN A 586 30.84 -1.95 -12.35
C GLN A 586 31.00 -3.24 -13.17
N ALA A 587 31.13 -4.39 -12.51
CA ALA A 587 31.20 -5.67 -13.21
C ALA A 587 29.89 -5.99 -13.94
N LEU A 588 28.74 -5.56 -13.41
CA LEU A 588 27.44 -5.71 -14.05
C LEU A 588 27.25 -4.71 -15.20
N ALA A 589 27.69 -3.47 -15.02
CA ALA A 589 27.68 -2.46 -16.08
C ALA A 589 28.51 -2.91 -17.29
N ASN A 590 29.66 -3.54 -17.05
CA ASN A 590 30.59 -3.95 -18.10
C ASN A 590 30.27 -5.32 -18.73
N ARG A 591 29.57 -6.22 -18.01
CA ARG A 591 29.30 -7.61 -18.48
C ARG A 591 27.92 -7.83 -19.08
N MET A 592 27.01 -6.84 -18.99
CA MET A 592 25.63 -6.99 -19.47
C MET A 592 25.29 -6.17 -20.71
N THR A 593 26.25 -5.97 -21.62
CA THR A 593 25.90 -5.89 -23.05
C THR A 593 25.49 -7.27 -23.52
N ILE A 594 24.23 -7.65 -23.25
CA ILE A 594 23.57 -8.74 -23.96
C ILE A 594 23.30 -8.19 -25.36
N GLN A 595 23.99 -8.75 -26.37
CA GLN A 595 23.61 -8.62 -27.78
C GLN A 595 22.33 -9.39 -28.07
#